data_AF-A0A948DG57-F1
#
_entry.id   AF-A0A948DG57-F1
#
_cell.length_a   1.000
_cell.length_b   1.000
_cell.length_c   1.000
_cell.angle_alpha   90.00
_cell.angle_beta   90.00
_cell.angle_gamma   90.00
#
_symmetry.space_group_name_H-M   'P 1'
#
loop_
_entity.id
_entity.type
_entity.pdbx_description
1 polymer ?
#
loop_
_entity_poly.entity_id
_entity_poly.type
_entity_poly.pdbx_seq_one_letter_code
_entity_poly.pdbx_strand_id
1 'polypeptide(L)'
;MTSNTRNTTAAIALIDGEHYPQVIADTLAWLEEDGRYRLVALVFLGGTEKVSSLDRFEYRGLPLYAGGDMIGNLRRALDSHPADVVLDLSDEPVLGYRERFRLISETLAKGVSYRGADFFFQAPALPFLCDKVSIGVWGTGKRVGKTSLAAHVARRLAVRGLRLCIVTMGRGGPREPELLGAPPEITDEYLRGRVRQGGHAASDHFEDAMMADVVAIGCRRCGGGMAGVPFYSNVPEGALLACERHSDVVLFEGSGA
;
A
#
# COMPACT_ATOMS: atom_id res chain seq x y z
N MET A 1 -20.04 5.18 30.82
CA MET A 1 -20.07 6.36 29.93
C MET A 1 -18.64 6.79 29.69
N THR A 2 -17.98 6.17 28.72
CA THR A 2 -16.63 6.54 28.30
C THR A 2 -16.75 7.76 27.39
N SER A 3 -16.23 8.88 27.88
CA SER A 3 -16.00 10.11 27.13
C SER A 3 -15.30 9.77 25.81
N ASN A 4 -16.05 9.83 24.70
CA ASN A 4 -15.52 9.68 23.36
C ASN A 4 -14.98 11.05 22.94
N THR A 5 -13.75 11.37 23.37
CA THR A 5 -12.99 12.47 22.77
C THR A 5 -12.83 12.13 21.29
N ARG A 6 -13.68 12.69 20.43
CA ARG A 6 -13.51 12.57 18.99
C ARG A 6 -12.15 13.16 18.66
N ASN A 7 -11.19 12.31 18.31
CA ASN A 7 -9.93 12.78 17.75
C ASN A 7 -10.27 13.49 16.44
N THR A 8 -9.98 14.79 16.36
CA THR A 8 -10.16 15.56 15.14
C THR A 8 -9.14 15.11 14.10
N THR A 9 -9.61 14.74 12.91
CA THR A 9 -8.80 14.25 11.79
C THR A 9 -8.17 15.43 11.05
N ALA A 10 -6.84 15.48 10.97
CA ALA A 10 -6.14 16.50 10.19
C ALA A 10 -6.33 16.24 8.69
N ALA A 11 -6.74 17.26 7.94
CA ALA A 11 -7.13 17.11 6.55
C ALA A 11 -6.50 18.14 5.61
N ILE A 12 -6.04 17.69 4.45
CA ILE A 12 -5.74 18.56 3.30
C ILE A 12 -6.94 18.49 2.36
N ALA A 13 -7.49 19.63 1.94
CA ALA A 13 -8.60 19.65 0.99
C ALA A 13 -8.11 19.97 -0.43
N LEU A 14 -8.59 19.19 -1.39
CA LEU A 14 -8.41 19.45 -2.81
C LEU A 14 -9.61 20.24 -3.32
N ILE A 15 -9.35 21.35 -3.98
CA ILE A 15 -10.37 22.25 -4.52
C ILE A 15 -10.14 22.49 -6.01
N ASP A 16 -11.21 22.74 -6.75
CA ASP A 16 -11.17 23.04 -8.18
C ASP A 16 -11.70 24.45 -8.49
N GLY A 17 -11.61 24.84 -9.76
CA GLY A 17 -12.10 26.11 -10.27
C GLY A 17 -13.45 26.04 -10.98
N GLU A 18 -14.14 24.91 -10.87
CA GLU A 18 -15.52 24.75 -11.37
C GLU A 18 -16.55 25.23 -10.37
N HIS A 19 -16.21 25.18 -9.08
CA HIS A 19 -17.06 25.69 -8.01
C HIS A 19 -16.77 27.16 -7.74
N TYR A 20 -17.82 27.95 -7.48
CA TYR A 20 -17.64 29.32 -7.04
C TYR A 20 -16.91 29.36 -5.69
N PRO A 21 -16.02 30.35 -5.44
CA PRO A 21 -15.26 30.47 -4.20
C PRO A 21 -16.10 30.40 -2.93
N GLN A 22 -17.31 30.96 -2.97
CA GLN A 22 -18.23 30.90 -1.83
C GLN A 22 -18.69 29.46 -1.53
N VAL A 23 -18.98 28.66 -2.57
CA VAL A 23 -19.36 27.25 -2.40
C VAL A 23 -18.23 26.45 -1.77
N ILE A 24 -16.99 26.71 -2.20
CA ILE A 24 -15.79 26.10 -1.61
C ILE A 24 -15.68 26.51 -0.14
N ALA A 25 -15.76 27.81 0.16
CA ALA A 25 -15.63 28.33 1.53
C ALA A 25 -16.70 27.77 2.48
N ASP A 26 -17.96 27.71 2.03
CA ASP A 26 -19.08 27.15 2.80
C ASP A 26 -18.87 25.65 3.03
N THR A 27 -18.40 24.92 2.03
CA THR A 27 -18.08 23.49 2.14
C THR A 27 -16.95 23.24 3.14
N LEU A 28 -15.87 24.02 3.07
CA LEU A 28 -14.76 23.93 4.02
C LEU A 28 -15.22 24.25 5.44
N ALA A 29 -16.07 25.27 5.63
CA ALA A 29 -16.65 25.60 6.93
C ALA A 29 -17.54 24.47 7.48
N TRP A 30 -18.37 23.86 6.62
CA TRP A 30 -19.19 22.71 6.98
C TRP A 30 -18.36 21.49 7.41
N LEU A 31 -17.23 21.23 6.73
CA LEU A 31 -16.31 20.14 7.10
C LEU A 31 -15.69 20.31 8.49
N GLU A 32 -15.49 21.56 8.93
CA GLU A 32 -14.94 21.87 10.26
C GLU A 32 -16.01 22.02 11.35
N GLU A 33 -17.29 22.20 10.99
CA GLU A 33 -18.38 22.59 11.92
C GLU A 33 -18.56 21.62 13.09
N ASP A 34 -18.53 20.32 12.84
CA ASP A 34 -18.73 19.29 13.87
C ASP A 34 -17.42 18.83 14.56
N GLY A 35 -16.31 19.48 14.23
CA GLY A 35 -14.96 19.18 14.75
C GLY A 35 -14.39 17.84 14.28
N ARG A 36 -15.00 17.18 13.28
CA ARG A 36 -14.48 15.94 12.69
C ARG A 36 -13.18 16.17 11.93
N TYR A 37 -13.10 17.26 11.17
CA TYR A 37 -11.90 17.62 10.42
C TYR A 37 -11.30 18.92 10.92
N ARG A 38 -9.97 18.98 10.89
CA ARG A 38 -9.18 20.20 11.03
C ARG A 38 -8.39 20.38 9.75
N LEU A 39 -8.72 21.40 8.97
CA LEU A 39 -8.05 21.65 7.71
C LEU A 39 -6.64 22.21 7.98
N VAL A 40 -5.63 21.69 7.28
CA VAL A 40 -4.22 22.10 7.48
C VAL A 40 -3.60 22.75 6.25
N ALA A 41 -4.14 22.47 5.06
CA ALA A 41 -3.74 23.08 3.80
C ALA A 41 -4.81 22.87 2.73
N LEU A 42 -4.74 23.68 1.67
CA LEU A 42 -5.55 23.55 0.47
C LEU A 42 -4.65 23.28 -0.74
N VAL A 43 -5.12 22.44 -1.66
CA VAL A 43 -4.45 22.19 -2.95
C VAL A 43 -5.44 22.53 -4.06
N PHE A 44 -5.08 23.49 -4.91
CA PHE A 44 -5.88 23.85 -6.07
C PHE A 44 -5.50 22.97 -7.27
N LEU A 45 -6.48 22.26 -7.82
CA LEU A 45 -6.30 21.30 -8.90
C LEU A 45 -6.37 21.93 -10.31
N GLY A 46 -6.83 23.19 -10.40
CA GLY A 46 -7.09 23.87 -11.67
C GLY A 46 -8.58 23.97 -11.97
N GLY A 47 -8.92 24.30 -13.22
CA GLY A 47 -10.26 24.71 -13.63
C GLY A 47 -10.30 26.23 -13.79
N THR A 48 -10.55 26.69 -15.01
CA THR A 48 -10.47 28.12 -15.37
C THR A 48 -11.76 28.66 -15.95
N GLU A 49 -12.78 27.81 -16.17
CA GLU A 49 -14.00 28.24 -16.87
C GLU A 49 -14.89 29.13 -16.01
N LYS A 50 -14.85 29.01 -14.67
CA LYS A 50 -15.69 29.85 -13.80
C LYS A 50 -14.94 30.94 -13.07
N VAL A 51 -13.66 30.76 -12.70
CA VAL A 51 -12.91 31.79 -11.97
C VAL A 51 -11.39 31.73 -12.20
N SER A 52 -10.81 32.78 -12.77
CA SER A 52 -9.36 32.98 -12.88
C SER A 52 -8.66 33.39 -11.58
N SER A 53 -9.36 33.37 -10.43
CA SER A 53 -8.94 34.01 -9.17
C SER A 53 -8.71 33.05 -8.00
N LEU A 54 -8.91 31.73 -8.18
CA LEU A 54 -8.74 30.77 -7.09
C LEU A 54 -7.28 30.42 -6.78
N ASP A 55 -6.33 30.80 -7.64
CA ASP A 55 -4.89 30.76 -7.33
C ASP A 55 -4.52 31.65 -6.12
N ARG A 56 -5.43 32.53 -5.69
CA ARG A 56 -5.32 33.40 -4.52
C ARG A 56 -6.46 33.19 -3.53
N PHE A 57 -7.13 32.03 -3.58
CA PHE A 57 -8.18 31.69 -2.65
C PHE A 57 -7.64 31.73 -1.22
N GLU A 58 -8.36 32.40 -0.33
CA GLU A 58 -7.99 32.51 1.07
C GLU A 58 -9.09 31.91 1.94
N TYR A 59 -8.71 31.00 2.82
CA TYR A 59 -9.61 30.43 3.81
C TYR A 59 -8.89 30.37 5.15
N ARG A 60 -9.29 31.24 6.08
CA ARG A 60 -8.81 31.26 7.48
C ARG A 60 -7.27 31.21 7.63
N GLY A 61 -6.53 31.78 6.68
CA GLY A 61 -5.06 31.79 6.67
C GLY A 61 -4.40 30.43 6.36
N LEU A 62 -5.14 29.44 5.85
CA LEU A 62 -4.55 28.16 5.43
C LEU A 62 -3.62 28.35 4.23
N PRO A 63 -2.49 27.63 4.17
CA PRO A 63 -1.61 27.64 3.01
C PRO A 63 -2.32 27.01 1.80
N LEU A 64 -2.27 27.72 0.68
CA LEU A 64 -2.79 27.27 -0.62
C LEU A 64 -1.63 26.86 -1.53
N TYR A 65 -1.67 25.62 -2.03
CA TYR A 65 -0.76 25.11 -3.04
C TYR A 65 -1.46 25.15 -4.41
N ALA A 66 -1.10 26.13 -5.24
CA ALA A 66 -1.72 26.40 -6.53
C ALA A 66 -0.68 26.58 -7.65
N GLY A 67 -1.15 26.58 -8.90
CA GLY A 67 -0.35 26.75 -10.11
C GLY A 67 0.51 25.54 -10.50
N GLY A 68 0.92 25.48 -11.77
CA GLY A 68 1.84 24.44 -12.26
C GLY A 68 1.28 23.02 -12.18
N ASP A 69 2.08 22.08 -11.67
CA ASP A 69 1.74 20.65 -11.59
C ASP A 69 0.96 20.32 -10.30
N MET A 70 -0.28 19.87 -10.48
CA MET A 70 -1.17 19.43 -9.41
C MET A 70 -0.57 18.32 -8.55
N ILE A 71 0.13 17.34 -9.14
CA ILE A 71 0.77 16.26 -8.39
C ILE A 71 1.89 16.81 -7.50
N GLY A 72 2.74 17.66 -8.06
CA GLY A 72 3.77 18.37 -7.32
C GLY A 72 3.21 19.22 -6.19
N ASN A 73 2.08 19.88 -6.38
CA ASN A 73 1.41 20.68 -5.33
C ASN A 73 0.93 19.80 -4.18
N LEU A 74 0.25 18.69 -4.49
CA LEU A 74 -0.19 17.72 -3.49
C LEU A 74 1.00 17.16 -2.69
N ARG A 75 2.09 16.77 -3.37
CA ARG A 75 3.30 16.28 -2.69
C ARG A 75 3.88 17.31 -1.72
N ARG A 76 4.01 18.58 -2.13
CA ARG A 76 4.51 19.64 -1.25
C ARG A 76 3.60 19.88 -0.05
N ALA A 77 2.28 19.81 -0.24
CA ALA A 77 1.33 19.94 0.85
C ALA A 77 1.46 18.78 1.85
N LEU A 78 1.52 17.53 1.37
CA LEU A 78 1.70 16.33 2.20
C LEU A 78 3.04 16.33 2.96
N ASP A 79 4.10 16.84 2.34
CA ASP A 79 5.43 16.91 2.96
C ASP A 79 5.53 18.03 4.02
N SER A 80 4.79 19.11 3.85
CA SER A 80 4.85 20.29 4.73
C SER A 80 3.84 20.24 5.88
N HIS A 81 2.79 19.43 5.76
CA HIS A 81 1.69 19.41 6.70
C HIS A 81 1.33 17.97 7.09
N PRO A 82 1.41 17.61 8.39
CA PRO A 82 0.94 16.31 8.85
C PRO A 82 -0.58 16.24 8.67
N ALA A 83 -1.03 15.26 7.89
CA ALA A 83 -2.43 15.03 7.58
C ALA A 83 -2.76 13.54 7.72
N ASP A 84 -3.97 13.26 8.20
CA ASP A 84 -4.50 11.90 8.28
C ASP A 84 -5.26 11.52 7.01
N VAL A 85 -5.83 12.52 6.33
CA VAL A 85 -6.65 12.33 5.13
C VAL A 85 -6.52 13.49 4.14
N VAL A 86 -6.63 13.19 2.85
CA VAL A 86 -6.90 14.15 1.78
C VAL A 86 -8.39 14.08 1.45
N LEU A 87 -9.06 15.23 1.47
CA LEU A 87 -10.47 15.39 1.11
C LEU A 87 -10.57 15.90 -0.32
N ASP A 88 -11.13 15.10 -1.21
CA ASP A 88 -11.34 15.44 -2.61
C ASP A 88 -12.70 16.11 -2.79
N LEU A 89 -12.69 17.43 -2.99
CA LEU A 89 -13.87 18.24 -3.25
C LEU A 89 -13.99 18.62 -4.73
N SER A 90 -13.19 17.98 -5.60
CA SER A 90 -13.16 18.29 -7.02
C SER A 90 -14.21 17.53 -7.82
N ASP A 91 -14.56 18.08 -8.98
CA ASP A 91 -15.51 17.48 -9.92
C ASP A 91 -14.94 17.40 -11.36
N GLU A 92 -15.64 16.68 -12.23
CA GLU A 92 -15.41 16.72 -13.67
C GLU A 92 -15.79 18.12 -14.23
N PRO A 93 -15.07 18.66 -15.23
CA PRO A 93 -14.02 18.02 -16.01
C PRO A 93 -12.60 18.23 -15.47
N VAL A 94 -12.41 18.90 -14.32
CA VAL A 94 -11.08 19.24 -13.81
C VAL A 94 -10.28 17.99 -13.44
N LEU A 95 -10.93 17.03 -12.78
CA LEU A 95 -10.28 15.80 -12.34
C LEU A 95 -11.00 14.55 -12.86
N GLY A 96 -10.47 13.97 -13.94
CA GLY A 96 -10.88 12.65 -14.43
C GLY A 96 -10.38 11.49 -13.57
N TYR A 97 -10.92 10.29 -13.81
CA TYR A 97 -10.58 9.10 -13.02
C TYR A 97 -9.08 8.77 -13.01
N ARG A 98 -8.37 8.95 -14.13
CA ARG A 98 -6.95 8.61 -14.23
C ARG A 98 -6.11 9.53 -13.35
N GLU A 99 -6.37 10.83 -13.41
CA GLU A 99 -5.69 11.87 -12.65
C GLU A 99 -6.01 11.71 -11.16
N ARG A 100 -7.27 11.42 -10.83
CA ARG A 100 -7.71 11.09 -9.46
C ARG A 100 -6.96 9.88 -8.90
N PHE A 101 -6.84 8.79 -9.65
CA PHE A 101 -6.07 7.62 -9.21
C PHE A 101 -4.58 7.91 -9.00
N ARG A 102 -4.00 8.86 -9.74
CA ARG A 102 -2.63 9.34 -9.47
C ARG A 102 -2.56 10.09 -8.14
N LEU A 103 -3.48 11.03 -7.86
CA LEU A 103 -3.55 11.73 -6.57
C LEU A 103 -3.74 10.77 -5.39
N ILE A 104 -4.63 9.77 -5.56
CA ILE A 104 -4.82 8.70 -4.58
C ILE A 104 -3.51 7.96 -4.34
N SER A 105 -2.80 7.55 -5.40
CA SER A 105 -1.54 6.80 -5.27
C SER A 105 -0.46 7.59 -4.53
N GLU A 106 -0.32 8.89 -4.84
CA GLU A 106 0.62 9.79 -4.16
C GLU A 106 0.27 10.00 -2.69
N THR A 107 -1.01 10.12 -2.39
CA THR A 107 -1.52 10.28 -1.01
C THR A 107 -1.24 9.03 -0.18
N LEU A 108 -1.58 7.85 -0.71
CA LEU A 108 -1.37 6.57 -0.03
C LEU A 108 0.11 6.26 0.17
N ALA A 109 0.98 6.65 -0.78
CA ALA A 109 2.43 6.50 -0.66
C ALA A 109 3.04 7.32 0.50
N LYS A 110 2.35 8.37 0.95
CA LYS A 110 2.71 9.17 2.14
C LYS A 110 2.08 8.64 3.44
N GLY A 111 1.35 7.52 3.39
CA GLY A 111 0.64 6.98 4.54
C GLY A 111 -0.62 7.77 4.92
N VAL A 112 -1.12 8.62 4.02
CA VAL A 112 -2.31 9.45 4.23
C VAL A 112 -3.50 8.80 3.52
N SER A 113 -4.69 8.83 4.12
CA SER A 113 -5.90 8.28 3.48
C SER A 113 -6.46 9.26 2.45
N TYR A 114 -7.28 8.80 1.51
CA TYR A 114 -7.92 9.66 0.51
C TYR A 114 -9.43 9.46 0.54
N ARG A 115 -10.20 10.54 0.62
CA ARG A 115 -11.66 10.50 0.71
C ARG A 115 -12.27 11.43 -0.34
N GLY A 116 -13.05 10.87 -1.25
CA GLY A 116 -13.98 11.64 -2.08
C GLY A 116 -15.40 11.61 -1.52
N ALA A 117 -16.36 12.06 -2.33
CA ALA A 117 -17.76 12.14 -1.95
C ALA A 117 -18.38 10.76 -1.63
N ASP A 118 -18.14 9.76 -2.47
CA ASP A 118 -18.74 8.41 -2.41
C ASP A 118 -17.70 7.27 -2.36
N PHE A 119 -16.41 7.60 -2.24
CA PHE A 119 -15.32 6.63 -2.15
C PHE A 119 -14.30 6.98 -1.07
N PHE A 120 -13.65 5.95 -0.54
CA PHE A 120 -12.62 6.08 0.48
C PHE A 120 -11.50 5.07 0.25
N PHE A 121 -10.26 5.56 0.25
CA PHE A 121 -9.04 4.76 0.20
C PHE A 121 -8.31 4.93 1.52
N GLN A 122 -8.31 3.87 2.32
CA GLN A 122 -7.55 3.84 3.56
C GLN A 122 -6.05 3.67 3.25
N ALA A 123 -5.22 4.49 3.91
CA ALA A 123 -3.77 4.29 3.88
C ALA A 123 -3.42 2.86 4.35
N PRO A 124 -2.58 2.11 3.61
CA PRO A 124 -2.10 0.81 4.06
C PRO A 124 -1.39 0.92 5.41
N ALA A 125 -1.75 0.05 6.35
CA ALA A 125 -0.93 -0.14 7.54
C ALA A 125 0.35 -0.88 7.14
N LEU A 126 1.50 -0.28 7.42
CA LEU A 126 2.82 -0.88 7.20
C LEU A 126 3.46 -1.18 8.55
N PRO A 127 3.00 -2.21 9.29
CA PRO A 127 3.56 -2.54 10.57
C PRO A 127 5.04 -2.94 10.41
N PHE A 128 5.87 -2.49 11.34
CA PHE A 128 7.22 -3.01 11.46
C PHE A 128 7.14 -4.41 12.08
N LEU A 129 7.38 -5.43 11.26
CA LEU A 129 7.28 -6.84 11.66
C LEU A 129 8.65 -7.49 11.88
N CYS A 130 9.68 -7.02 11.17
CA CYS A 130 11.00 -7.64 11.15
C CYS A 130 12.08 -6.58 11.11
N ASP A 131 13.12 -6.75 11.93
CA ASP A 131 14.34 -5.94 11.90
C ASP A 131 15.36 -6.40 10.85
N LYS A 132 15.11 -7.55 10.22
CA LYS A 132 15.94 -8.06 9.13
C LYS A 132 15.79 -7.22 7.87
N VAL A 133 16.90 -7.14 7.14
CA VAL A 133 16.90 -6.59 5.78
C VAL A 133 15.92 -7.40 4.93
N SER A 134 14.99 -6.71 4.28
CA SER A 134 13.98 -7.35 3.43
C SER A 134 14.02 -6.81 2.01
N ILE A 135 13.72 -7.69 1.06
CA ILE A 135 13.63 -7.38 -0.37
C ILE A 135 12.28 -7.90 -0.88
N GLY A 136 11.45 -7.02 -1.43
CA GLY A 136 10.20 -7.41 -2.08
C GLY A 136 10.40 -7.70 -3.56
N VAL A 137 9.91 -8.85 -4.03
CA VAL A 137 9.88 -9.26 -5.44
C VAL A 137 8.43 -9.32 -5.90
N TRP A 138 8.03 -8.26 -6.62
CA TRP A 138 6.67 -8.06 -7.10
C TRP A 138 6.62 -8.06 -8.62
N GLY A 139 5.46 -8.36 -9.18
CA GLY A 139 5.26 -8.35 -10.62
C GLY A 139 3.91 -7.80 -10.98
N THR A 140 3.91 -6.96 -12.01
CA THR A 140 2.74 -6.24 -12.52
C THR A 140 1.74 -7.14 -13.25
N GLY A 141 2.05 -8.43 -13.42
CA GLY A 141 1.24 -9.39 -14.14
C GLY A 141 1.46 -10.84 -13.72
N LYS A 142 0.71 -11.73 -14.36
CA LYS A 142 0.87 -13.18 -14.20
C LYS A 142 1.98 -13.70 -15.13
N ARG A 143 2.72 -14.70 -14.66
CA ARG A 143 3.80 -15.38 -15.43
C ARG A 143 4.90 -14.45 -15.93
N VAL A 144 5.22 -13.42 -15.16
CA VAL A 144 6.31 -12.45 -15.46
C VAL A 144 7.67 -12.86 -14.88
N GLY A 145 7.81 -14.08 -14.37
CA GLY A 145 9.08 -14.60 -13.85
C GLY A 145 9.47 -14.15 -12.43
N LYS A 146 8.50 -13.78 -11.58
CA LYS A 146 8.77 -13.35 -10.17
C LYS A 146 9.52 -14.40 -9.37
N THR A 147 9.04 -15.64 -9.35
CA THR A 147 9.68 -16.78 -8.68
C THR A 147 11.10 -17.00 -9.20
N SER A 148 11.30 -16.94 -10.52
CA SER A 148 12.64 -17.04 -11.12
C SER A 148 13.58 -15.90 -10.70
N LEU A 149 13.06 -14.67 -10.58
CA LEU A 149 13.81 -13.51 -10.10
C LEU A 149 14.13 -13.64 -8.60
N ALA A 150 13.17 -14.05 -7.77
CA ALA A 150 13.36 -14.30 -6.34
C ALA A 150 14.44 -15.36 -6.11
N ALA A 151 14.35 -16.50 -6.80
CA ALA A 151 15.36 -17.54 -6.74
C ALA A 151 16.73 -17.07 -7.24
N HIS A 152 16.79 -16.27 -8.31
CA HIS A 152 18.05 -15.70 -8.79
C HIS A 152 18.70 -14.78 -7.73
N VAL A 153 17.92 -13.85 -7.16
CA VAL A 153 18.40 -12.94 -6.11
C VAL A 153 18.89 -13.72 -4.89
N ALA A 154 18.09 -14.69 -4.43
CA ALA A 154 18.44 -15.55 -3.30
C ALA A 154 19.80 -16.25 -3.51
N ARG A 155 19.99 -16.93 -4.65
CA ARG A 155 21.27 -17.60 -4.95
C ARG A 155 22.45 -16.62 -5.01
N ARG A 156 22.27 -15.44 -5.59
CA ARG A 156 23.34 -14.43 -5.69
C ARG A 156 23.74 -13.84 -4.35
N LEU A 157 22.82 -13.79 -3.38
CA LEU A 157 23.10 -13.39 -2.01
C LEU A 157 23.71 -14.55 -1.21
N ALA A 158 23.24 -15.78 -1.42
CA ALA A 158 23.77 -16.98 -0.76
C ALA A 158 25.25 -17.21 -1.09
N VAL A 159 25.65 -17.01 -2.36
CA VAL A 159 27.06 -17.09 -2.80
C VAL A 159 27.96 -16.06 -2.09
N ARG A 160 27.39 -14.99 -1.52
CA ARG A 160 28.12 -14.01 -0.71
C ARG A 160 28.15 -14.35 0.78
N GLY A 161 27.68 -15.54 1.17
CA GLY A 161 27.67 -16.01 2.55
C GLY A 161 26.48 -15.53 3.38
N LEU A 162 25.47 -14.92 2.76
CA LEU A 162 24.24 -14.53 3.45
C LEU A 162 23.29 -15.73 3.58
N ARG A 163 22.55 -15.79 4.69
CA ARG A 163 21.49 -16.77 4.91
C ARG A 163 20.15 -16.15 4.55
N LEU A 164 19.40 -16.82 3.68
CA LEU A 164 18.17 -16.30 3.11
C LEU A 164 16.96 -17.06 3.62
N CYS A 165 15.83 -16.36 3.71
CA CYS A 165 14.52 -16.96 3.82
C CYS A 165 13.58 -16.31 2.80
N ILE A 166 12.85 -17.10 2.01
CA ILE A 166 11.83 -16.60 1.10
C ILE A 166 10.46 -16.78 1.76
N VAL A 167 9.67 -15.72 1.85
CA VAL A 167 8.27 -15.74 2.31
C VAL A 167 7.38 -15.51 1.10
N THR A 168 6.57 -16.49 0.71
CA THR A 168 5.70 -16.38 -0.46
C THR A 168 4.30 -15.94 -0.11
N MET A 169 3.71 -15.07 -0.93
CA MET A 169 2.41 -14.44 -0.71
C MET A 169 1.38 -15.02 -1.70
N GLY A 170 1.12 -16.32 -1.56
CA GLY A 170 0.32 -17.08 -2.51
C GLY A 170 -1.19 -16.77 -2.46
N ARG A 171 -1.88 -17.04 -3.57
CA ARG A 171 -3.37 -17.07 -3.60
C ARG A 171 -3.94 -18.44 -3.20
N GLY A 172 -3.11 -19.47 -3.21
CA GLY A 172 -3.45 -20.86 -2.84
C GLY A 172 -2.51 -21.43 -1.78
N GLY A 173 -1.86 -20.58 -0.99
CA GLY A 173 -0.94 -21.01 0.05
C GLY A 173 -1.63 -21.69 1.24
N PRO A 174 -0.82 -22.21 2.20
CA PRO A 174 -1.29 -23.00 3.34
C PRO A 174 -2.09 -22.16 4.35
N ARG A 175 -2.88 -22.86 5.19
CA ARG A 175 -3.75 -22.23 6.19
C ARG A 175 -2.98 -21.36 7.19
N GLU A 176 -1.96 -21.96 7.78
CA GLU A 176 -0.97 -21.33 8.64
C GLU A 176 0.34 -21.18 7.85
N PRO A 177 1.23 -20.23 8.19
CA PRO A 177 2.54 -20.13 7.56
C PRO A 177 3.27 -21.49 7.61
N GLU A 178 3.61 -22.01 6.44
CA GLU A 178 4.28 -23.30 6.34
C GLU A 178 5.76 -23.08 6.08
N LEU A 179 6.57 -23.38 7.08
CA LEU A 179 8.00 -23.53 6.87
C LEU A 179 8.31 -24.85 6.16
N LEU A 180 8.99 -24.78 5.03
CA LEU A 180 9.54 -25.97 4.40
C LEU A 180 10.83 -26.41 5.09
N GLY A 181 11.03 -27.73 5.12
CA GLY A 181 12.28 -28.35 5.53
C GLY A 181 13.46 -27.88 4.68
N ALA A 182 14.66 -28.35 4.99
CA ALA A 182 15.83 -28.01 4.18
C ALA A 182 15.56 -28.42 2.71
N PRO A 183 15.98 -27.62 1.70
CA PRO A 183 15.67 -27.92 0.30
C PRO A 183 15.95 -29.37 -0.15
N PRO A 184 17.01 -30.07 0.34
CA PRO A 184 17.24 -31.49 0.05
C PRO A 184 16.12 -32.45 0.52
N GLU A 185 15.27 -32.03 1.45
CA GLU A 185 14.17 -32.82 2.01
C GLU A 185 12.90 -32.77 1.12
N ILE A 186 12.83 -31.83 0.16
CA ILE A 186 11.70 -31.67 -0.75
C ILE A 186 11.87 -32.66 -1.94
N THR A 187 11.61 -33.92 -1.67
CA THR A 187 11.69 -35.02 -2.67
C THR A 187 10.37 -35.23 -3.43
N ASP A 188 10.39 -36.00 -4.53
CA ASP A 188 9.16 -36.44 -5.23
C ASP A 188 8.21 -37.21 -4.28
N GLU A 189 8.76 -38.03 -3.39
CA GLU A 189 7.98 -38.76 -2.38
C GLU A 189 7.31 -37.80 -1.38
N TYR A 190 8.06 -36.80 -0.90
CA TYR A 190 7.52 -35.74 -0.05
C TYR A 190 6.36 -35.01 -0.75
N LEU A 191 6.55 -34.56 -1.99
CA LEU A 191 5.52 -33.84 -2.75
C LEU A 191 4.27 -34.71 -3.00
N ARG A 192 4.44 -35.99 -3.38
CA ARG A 192 3.33 -36.94 -3.53
C ARG A 192 2.61 -37.19 -2.21
N GLY A 193 3.33 -37.26 -1.10
CA GLY A 193 2.76 -37.37 0.24
C GLY A 193 1.84 -36.19 0.57
N ARG A 194 2.26 -34.96 0.26
CA ARG A 194 1.45 -33.74 0.45
C ARG A 194 0.16 -33.79 -0.37
N VAL A 195 0.23 -34.19 -1.65
CA VAL A 195 -0.95 -34.34 -2.51
C VAL A 195 -1.92 -35.39 -1.96
N ARG A 196 -1.41 -36.55 -1.51
CA ARG A 196 -2.24 -37.63 -0.92
C ARG A 196 -2.97 -37.17 0.35
N GLN A 197 -2.42 -36.22 1.08
CA GLN A 197 -3.05 -35.60 2.25
C GLN A 197 -4.05 -34.48 1.88
N GLY A 198 -4.31 -34.25 0.59
CA GLY A 198 -5.18 -33.18 0.09
C GLY A 198 -4.54 -31.80 0.07
N GLY A 199 -3.21 -31.72 0.27
CA GLY A 199 -2.45 -30.49 0.19
C GLY A 199 -2.09 -30.09 -1.25
N HIS A 200 -1.67 -28.84 -1.42
CA HIS A 200 -1.12 -28.33 -2.68
C HIS A 200 0.40 -28.50 -2.69
N ALA A 201 0.96 -29.22 -3.66
CA ALA A 201 2.40 -29.49 -3.77
C ALA A 201 3.09 -28.75 -4.93
N ALA A 202 2.39 -27.81 -5.57
CA ALA A 202 2.89 -27.00 -6.68
C ALA A 202 2.75 -25.49 -6.40
N SER A 203 2.93 -25.12 -5.13
CA SER A 203 2.87 -23.71 -4.68
C SER A 203 4.25 -23.06 -4.78
N ASP A 204 4.26 -21.74 -4.92
CA ASP A 204 5.48 -20.94 -5.16
C ASP A 204 6.58 -21.21 -4.13
N HIS A 205 6.25 -21.48 -2.85
CA HIS A 205 7.27 -21.74 -1.81
C HIS A 205 8.04 -23.05 -2.02
N PHE A 206 7.42 -24.08 -2.61
CA PHE A 206 8.15 -25.30 -2.97
C PHE A 206 9.12 -25.03 -4.11
N GLU A 207 8.67 -24.30 -5.13
CA GLU A 207 9.52 -23.92 -6.27
C GLU A 207 10.69 -23.04 -5.82
N ASP A 208 10.43 -22.02 -5.00
CA ASP A 208 11.45 -21.14 -4.45
C ASP A 208 12.48 -21.92 -3.62
N ALA A 209 12.04 -22.79 -2.71
CA ALA A 209 12.96 -23.59 -1.90
C ALA A 209 13.87 -24.47 -2.77
N MET A 210 13.30 -25.16 -3.76
CA MET A 210 14.06 -26.07 -4.64
C MET A 210 14.99 -25.32 -5.60
N MET A 211 14.54 -24.21 -6.19
CA MET A 211 15.28 -23.48 -7.23
C MET A 211 16.32 -22.50 -6.68
N ALA A 212 16.12 -22.04 -5.45
CA ALA A 212 17.05 -21.15 -4.76
C ALA A 212 18.00 -21.89 -3.82
N ASP A 213 17.67 -23.12 -3.42
CA ASP A 213 18.36 -23.86 -2.35
C ASP A 213 18.41 -23.07 -1.04
N VAL A 214 17.26 -22.51 -0.65
CA VAL A 214 17.09 -21.74 0.59
C VAL A 214 15.79 -22.12 1.31
N VAL A 215 15.69 -21.76 2.58
CA VAL A 215 14.45 -21.96 3.35
C VAL A 215 13.33 -21.10 2.77
N ALA A 216 12.16 -21.69 2.56
CA ALA A 216 10.96 -20.97 2.14
C ALA A 216 9.80 -21.17 3.13
N ILE A 217 8.99 -20.11 3.27
CA ILE A 217 7.77 -20.09 4.06
C ILE A 217 6.60 -19.81 3.13
N GLY A 218 5.71 -20.77 2.99
CA GLY A 218 4.46 -20.62 2.27
C GLY A 218 3.44 -19.84 3.09
N CYS A 219 2.93 -18.74 2.55
CA CYS A 219 1.81 -18.00 3.11
C CYS A 219 0.68 -17.84 2.09
N ARG A 220 -0.46 -17.35 2.54
CA ARG A 220 -1.64 -17.07 1.72
C ARG A 220 -2.23 -15.69 1.98
N ARG A 221 -2.97 -15.22 0.99
CA ARG A 221 -3.77 -14.00 1.06
C ARG A 221 -5.01 -14.11 0.16
N CYS A 222 -6.03 -13.31 0.45
CA CYS A 222 -7.27 -13.25 -0.32
C CYS A 222 -7.80 -11.80 -0.41
N GLY A 223 -8.43 -11.45 -1.54
CA GLY A 223 -9.11 -10.16 -1.78
C GLY A 223 -8.16 -8.96 -1.86
N GLY A 224 -7.49 -8.74 -3.00
CA GLY A 224 -6.60 -7.58 -3.15
C GLY A 224 -7.37 -6.27 -3.31
N GLY A 225 -7.04 -5.26 -2.50
CA GLY A 225 -7.56 -3.90 -2.60
C GLY A 225 -6.79 -3.02 -3.59
N MET A 226 -7.37 -1.87 -3.93
CA MET A 226 -6.75 -0.91 -4.86
C MET A 226 -5.46 -0.27 -4.31
N ALA A 227 -5.27 -0.28 -2.99
CA ALA A 227 -4.06 0.19 -2.31
C ALA A 227 -3.02 -0.92 -2.06
N GLY A 228 -3.20 -2.11 -2.66
CA GLY A 228 -2.29 -3.27 -2.49
C GLY A 228 -2.52 -4.10 -1.21
N VAL A 229 -3.42 -3.67 -0.32
CA VAL A 229 -3.72 -4.40 0.91
C VAL A 229 -4.69 -5.57 0.63
N PRO A 230 -4.38 -6.80 1.06
CA PRO A 230 -5.32 -7.91 0.99
C PRO A 230 -6.38 -7.82 2.11
N PHE A 231 -7.59 -8.30 1.84
CA PHE A 231 -8.67 -8.38 2.82
C PHE A 231 -8.34 -9.39 3.93
N TYR A 232 -7.64 -10.47 3.59
CA TYR A 232 -7.13 -11.45 4.54
C TYR A 232 -5.72 -11.88 4.13
N SER A 233 -4.81 -12.04 5.09
CA SER A 233 -3.48 -12.57 4.87
C SER A 233 -2.89 -13.16 6.15
N ASN A 234 -2.11 -14.23 6.02
CA ASN A 234 -1.23 -14.74 7.09
C ASN A 234 0.26 -14.44 6.82
N VAL A 235 0.55 -13.53 5.88
CA VAL A 235 1.93 -13.12 5.54
C VAL A 235 2.61 -12.42 6.72
N PRO A 236 1.93 -11.59 7.55
CA PRO A 236 2.56 -11.02 8.74
C PRO A 236 3.12 -12.08 9.69
N GLU A 237 2.40 -13.17 9.91
CA GLU A 237 2.82 -14.31 10.73
C GLU A 237 3.99 -15.05 10.07
N GLY A 238 3.97 -15.20 8.74
CA GLY A 238 5.11 -15.74 7.99
C GLY A 238 6.36 -14.85 8.05
N ALA A 239 6.19 -13.52 8.06
CA ALA A 239 7.26 -12.58 8.25
C ALA A 239 7.90 -12.75 9.63
N LEU A 240 7.09 -12.79 10.69
CA LEU A 240 7.57 -13.04 12.07
C LEU A 240 8.30 -14.39 12.17
N LEU A 241 7.75 -15.44 11.56
CA LEU A 241 8.39 -16.75 11.51
C LEU A 241 9.75 -16.70 10.79
N ALA A 242 9.89 -15.87 9.74
CA ALA A 242 11.17 -15.63 9.08
C ALA A 242 12.14 -14.87 9.98
N CYS A 243 11.67 -13.94 10.81
CA CYS A 243 12.50 -13.16 11.74
C CYS A 243 13.13 -14.03 12.83
N GLU A 244 12.39 -15.00 13.36
CA GLU A 244 12.90 -15.94 14.37
C GLU A 244 14.04 -16.84 13.86
N ARG A 245 14.20 -16.95 12.54
CA ARG A 245 15.23 -17.81 11.93
C ARG A 245 16.62 -17.19 11.98
N HIS A 246 17.62 -18.03 11.79
CA HIS A 246 18.98 -17.60 11.51
C HIS A 246 19.15 -17.14 10.04
N SER A 247 18.30 -16.25 9.55
CA SER A 247 18.43 -15.60 8.24
C SER A 247 18.93 -14.15 8.40
N ASP A 248 19.77 -13.72 7.46
CA ASP A 248 20.32 -12.36 7.40
C ASP A 248 19.44 -11.45 6.52
N VAL A 249 18.77 -12.04 5.51
CA VAL A 249 17.87 -11.32 4.58
C VAL A 249 16.59 -12.13 4.36
N VAL A 250 15.45 -11.44 4.32
CA VAL A 250 14.13 -12.03 3.99
C VAL A 250 13.66 -11.52 2.64
N LEU A 251 13.36 -12.44 1.72
CA LEU A 251 12.78 -12.14 0.41
C LEU A 251 11.27 -12.34 0.50
N PHE A 252 10.48 -11.33 0.14
CA PHE A 252 9.03 -11.46 0.02
C PHE A 252 8.67 -11.61 -1.45
N GLU A 253 8.22 -12.79 -1.85
CA GLU A 253 7.75 -13.08 -3.20
C GLU A 253 6.22 -13.06 -3.21
N GLY A 254 5.62 -12.32 -4.14
CA GLY A 254 4.18 -12.20 -4.16
C GLY A 254 3.64 -11.81 -5.52
N SER A 255 2.59 -12.52 -5.94
CA SER A 255 1.68 -11.99 -6.97
C SER A 255 0.73 -11.01 -6.30
N GLY A 256 0.58 -9.78 -6.79
CA GLY A 256 -0.33 -8.78 -6.22
C GLY A 256 0.21 -7.36 -6.39
N ALA A 257 -0.70 -6.39 -6.38
CA ALA A 257 -0.36 -5.03 -5.95
C ALA A 257 -0.24 -5.03 -4.43
#